data_AF-A0A7V8XNM0-F1
#
_entry.id   AF-A0A7V8XNM0-F1
#
_cell.length_a   1.000
_cell.length_b   1.000
_cell.length_c   1.000
_cell.angle_alpha   90.00
_cell.angle_beta   90.00
_cell.angle_gamma   90.00
#
_symmetry.space_group_name_H-M   'P 1'
#
loop_
_entity.id
_entity.type
_entity.pdbx_description
1 polymer ?
#
loop_
_entity_poly.entity_id
_entity_poly.type
_entity_poly.pdbx_seq_one_letter_code
_entity_poly.pdbx_strand_id
1 'polypeptide(L)'
;MKGLSMAVAKLPDLDALALELVQLERKEPEISARRRKLHDRLNAFPNEFTQRQEREVSAERRAMHERIDELHAQLAPLRRHRD
;
A
#
# COMPACT_ATOMS: atom_id res chain seq x y z
N MET A 1 43.04 -13.28 17.82
CA MET A 1 41.75 -12.62 18.14
C MET A 1 40.77 -12.96 17.03
N LYS A 2 39.71 -13.73 17.33
CA LYS A 2 38.65 -14.04 16.36
C LYS A 2 37.81 -12.78 16.14
N GLY A 3 37.81 -12.26 14.91
CA GLY A 3 36.98 -11.13 14.53
C GLY A 3 35.51 -11.51 14.62
N LEU A 4 34.75 -10.81 15.48
CA LEU A 4 33.30 -10.81 15.42
C LEU A 4 32.90 -10.09 14.13
N SER A 5 32.62 -10.86 13.08
CA SER A 5 31.77 -10.38 11.99
C SER A 5 30.34 -10.32 12.53
N MET A 6 29.99 -9.21 13.17
CA MET A 6 28.59 -8.91 13.43
C MET A 6 27.90 -8.74 12.08
N ALA A 7 26.91 -9.59 11.81
CA ALA A 7 26.00 -9.42 10.70
C ALA A 7 25.46 -7.98 10.77
N VAL A 8 25.90 -7.12 9.84
CA VAL A 8 25.34 -5.79 9.67
C VAL A 8 23.90 -6.04 9.23
N ALA A 9 22.96 -5.87 10.15
CA ALA A 9 21.55 -5.83 9.81
C ALA A 9 21.41 -4.80 8.68
N LYS A 10 21.05 -5.28 7.49
CA LYS A 10 20.94 -4.44 6.30
C LYS A 10 19.87 -3.40 6.62
N LEU A 11 20.30 -2.16 6.86
CA LEU A 11 19.38 -1.07 7.13
C LEU A 11 18.37 -1.00 5.97
N PRO A 12 17.08 -0.76 6.25
CA PRO A 12 16.08 -0.63 5.20
C PRO A 12 16.49 0.50 4.26
N ASP A 13 16.35 0.24 2.96
CA ASP A 13 16.60 1.23 1.92
C ASP A 13 15.47 2.27 1.93
N LEU A 14 15.72 3.40 2.58
CA LEU A 14 14.72 4.43 2.84
C LEU A 14 14.24 5.11 1.56
N ASP A 15 15.12 5.25 0.56
CA ASP A 15 14.77 5.84 -0.73
C ASP A 15 13.84 4.90 -1.50
N ALA A 16 14.09 3.59 -1.44
CA ALA A 16 13.20 2.59 -2.01
C ALA A 16 11.81 2.61 -1.34
N LEU A 17 11.73 2.70 0.00
CA LEU A 17 10.46 2.78 0.72
C LEU A 17 9.69 4.08 0.39
N ALA A 18 10.38 5.21 0.30
CA ALA A 18 9.77 6.49 -0.09
C ALA A 18 9.26 6.46 -1.52
N LEU A 19 10.02 5.85 -2.45
CA LEU A 19 9.59 5.68 -3.83
C LEU A 19 8.37 4.76 -3.94
N GLU A 20 8.36 3.64 -3.23
CA GLU A 20 7.21 2.73 -3.16
C GLU A 20 5.96 3.47 -2.66
N LEU A 21 6.09 4.24 -1.58
CA LEU A 21 4.99 5.01 -1.01
C LEU A 21 4.39 5.97 -2.05
N VAL A 22 5.23 6.77 -2.71
CA VAL A 22 4.77 7.73 -3.74
C VAL A 22 4.07 7.00 -4.90
N GLN A 23 4.56 5.82 -5.30
CA GLN A 23 3.93 5.04 -6.34
C GLN A 23 2.56 4.50 -5.91
N LEU A 24 2.42 4.02 -4.68
CA LEU A 24 1.16 3.51 -4.16
C LEU A 24 0.14 4.65 -3.96
N GLU A 25 0.54 5.78 -3.39
CA GLU A 25 -0.32 6.96 -3.24
C GLU A 25 -0.83 7.50 -4.59
N ARG A 26 -0.02 7.40 -5.66
CA ARG A 26 -0.45 7.76 -7.02
C ARG A 26 -1.44 6.77 -7.63
N LYS A 27 -1.34 5.48 -7.29
CA LYS A 27 -2.22 4.41 -7.82
C LYS A 27 -3.55 4.29 -7.06
N GLU A 28 -3.57 4.69 -5.79
CA GLU A 28 -4.75 4.61 -4.92
C GLU A 28 -6.03 5.19 -5.56
N PRO A 29 -5.99 6.38 -6.20
CA PRO A 29 -7.20 6.96 -6.78
C PRO A 29 -7.79 6.13 -7.91
N GLU A 30 -6.95 5.42 -8.67
CA GLU A 30 -7.37 4.58 -9.79
C GLU A 30 -8.15 3.36 -9.30
N ILE A 31 -7.61 2.64 -8.30
CA ILE A 31 -8.27 1.48 -7.69
C ILE A 31 -9.55 1.90 -6.97
N SER A 32 -9.51 3.00 -6.23
CA SER A 32 -10.69 3.55 -5.56
C SER A 32 -11.78 3.96 -6.56
N ALA A 33 -11.41 4.56 -7.70
CA ALA A 33 -12.37 4.87 -8.77
C ALA A 33 -12.95 3.62 -9.43
N ARG A 34 -12.13 2.59 -9.67
CA ARG A 34 -12.58 1.29 -10.20
C ARG A 34 -13.58 0.62 -9.26
N ARG A 35 -13.29 0.59 -7.95
CA ARG A 35 -14.20 0.05 -6.93
C ARG A 35 -15.53 0.80 -6.91
N ARG A 36 -15.50 2.14 -6.91
CA ARG A 36 -16.72 2.97 -6.94
C ARG A 36 -17.61 2.63 -8.14
N LYS A 37 -17.03 2.57 -9.35
CA LYS A 37 -17.77 2.19 -10.57
C LYS A 37 -18.44 0.81 -10.46
N LEU A 38 -17.74 -0.19 -9.91
CA LEU A 38 -18.30 -1.53 -9.71
C LEU A 38 -19.42 -1.53 -8.67
N HIS A 39 -19.23 -0.79 -7.57
CA HIS A 39 -20.22 -0.64 -6.53
C HIS A 39 -21.49 0.07 -7.03
N ASP A 40 -21.35 1.17 -7.77
CA ASP A 40 -22.48 1.89 -8.37
C ASP A 40 -23.25 0.99 -9.34
N ARG A 41 -22.53 0.17 -10.12
CA ARG A 41 -23.16 -0.83 -11.01
C ARG A 41 -23.93 -1.89 -10.23
N LEU A 42 -23.41 -2.36 -9.09
CA LEU A 42 -24.12 -3.32 -8.23
C LEU A 42 -25.34 -2.71 -7.55
N ASN A 43 -25.28 -1.44 -7.16
CA ASN A 43 -26.42 -0.73 -6.59
C ASN A 43 -27.56 -0.57 -7.62
N ALA A 44 -27.22 -0.35 -8.89
CA ALA A 44 -28.19 -0.24 -9.98
C ALA A 44 -28.69 -1.61 -10.47
N PHE A 45 -27.80 -2.59 -10.62
CA PHE A 45 -28.12 -3.93 -11.12
C PHE A 45 -27.26 -5.01 -10.44
N PRO A 46 -27.76 -5.61 -9.35
CA PRO A 46 -27.05 -6.68 -8.65
C PRO A 46 -26.81 -7.89 -9.56
N ASN A 47 -25.57 -8.35 -9.64
CA ASN A 47 -25.22 -9.59 -10.32
C ASN A 47 -23.92 -10.19 -9.74
N GLU A 48 -23.81 -11.52 -9.77
CA GLU A 48 -22.71 -12.25 -9.14
C GLU A 48 -21.35 -11.95 -9.76
N PHE A 49 -21.29 -11.78 -11.09
CA PHE A 49 -20.05 -11.48 -11.78
C PHE A 49 -19.45 -10.15 -11.33
N THR A 50 -20.25 -9.08 -11.31
CA THR A 50 -19.82 -7.75 -10.84
C THR A 50 -19.51 -7.79 -9.34
N GLN A 51 -20.23 -8.60 -8.56
CA GLN A 51 -19.97 -8.76 -7.13
C GLN A 51 -18.59 -9.40 -6.88
N ARG A 52 -18.23 -10.42 -7.66
CA ARG A 52 -16.90 -11.03 -7.58
C ARG A 52 -15.81 -10.02 -7.93
N GLN A 53 -15.97 -9.26 -9.01
CA GLN A 53 -15.02 -8.22 -9.39
C GLN A 53 -14.88 -7.13 -8.32
N GLU A 54 -15.99 -6.69 -7.73
CA GLU A 54 -15.96 -5.70 -6.64
C GLU A 54 -15.19 -6.23 -5.43
N ARG A 55 -15.38 -7.49 -5.05
CA ARG A 55 -14.64 -8.13 -3.97
C ARG A 55 -13.14 -8.20 -4.25
N GLU A 56 -12.76 -8.57 -5.47
CA GLU A 56 -11.36 -8.62 -5.90
C GLU A 56 -10.71 -7.23 -5.81
N VAL A 57 -11.34 -6.20 -6.37
CA VAL A 57 -10.82 -4.81 -6.32
C VAL A 57 -10.81 -4.26 -4.89
N SER A 58 -11.81 -4.61 -4.06
CA SER A 58 -11.85 -4.23 -2.66
C SER A 58 -10.74 -4.90 -1.84
N ALA A 59 -10.37 -6.15 -2.15
CA ALA A 59 -9.22 -6.81 -1.54
C ALA A 59 -7.90 -6.15 -1.95
N GLU A 60 -7.74 -5.85 -3.24
CA GLU A 60 -6.57 -5.12 -3.78
C GLU A 60 -6.40 -3.76 -3.10
N ARG A 61 -7.50 -2.99 -2.99
CA ARG A 61 -7.50 -1.69 -2.31
C ARG A 61 -7.09 -1.79 -0.84
N ARG A 62 -7.59 -2.78 -0.11
CA ARG A 62 -7.25 -2.98 1.31
C ARG A 62 -5.77 -3.29 1.48
N ALA A 63 -5.23 -4.23 0.69
CA ALA A 63 -3.82 -4.56 0.73
C ALA A 63 -2.93 -3.34 0.38
N MET A 64 -3.35 -2.51 -0.58
CA MET A 64 -2.66 -1.26 -0.92
C MET A 64 -2.67 -0.27 0.25
N HIS A 65 -3.81 -0.07 0.92
CA HIS A 65 -3.91 0.82 2.09
C HIS A 65 -3.08 0.32 3.26
N GLU A 66 -3.14 -0.98 3.57
CA GLU A 66 -2.30 -1.60 4.60
C GLU A 66 -0.81 -1.36 4.32
N ARG A 67 -0.38 -1.51 3.06
CA ARG A 67 1.00 -1.26 2.66
C ARG A 67 1.40 0.22 2.77
N ILE A 68 0.52 1.14 2.41
CA ILE A 68 0.75 2.59 2.59
C ILE A 68 0.93 2.91 4.07
N ASP A 69 0.06 2.39 4.94
CA ASP A 69 0.12 2.60 6.39
C ASP A 69 1.42 2.04 6.98
N GLU A 70 1.85 0.85 6.55
CA GLU A 70 3.14 0.26 6.91
C GLU A 70 4.32 1.15 6.50
N LEU A 71 4.29 1.71 5.28
CA LEU A 71 5.36 2.57 4.77
C LEU A 71 5.39 3.91 5.51
N HIS A 72 4.22 4.50 5.81
CA HIS A 72 4.12 5.68 6.66
C HIS A 72 4.71 5.42 8.05
N ALA A 73 4.40 4.28 8.66
CA ALA A 73 4.94 3.90 9.96
C ALA A 73 6.47 3.73 9.93
N GLN A 74 7.01 3.10 8.89
CA GLN A 74 8.46 2.92 8.71
C GLN A 74 9.19 4.25 8.48
N LEU A 75 8.57 5.20 7.78
CA LEU A 75 9.17 6.50 7.46
C LEU A 75 8.91 7.58 8.54
N ALA A 76 7.94 7.38 9.44
CA ALA A 76 7.58 8.35 10.47
C ALA A 76 8.74 8.77 11.39
N PRO A 77 9.63 7.88 11.86
CA PRO A 77 10.77 8.27 12.69
C PRO A 77 11.67 9.30 12.00
N LEU A 78 11.85 9.18 10.68
CA LEU A 78 12.72 10.07 9.89
C LEU A 78 12.11 11.46 9.69
N ARG A 79 10.78 11.54 9.64
CA ARG A 79 10.06 12.82 9.55
C ARG A 79 10.16 13.64 10.84
N ARG A 80 10.20 12.98 12.01
CA ARG A 80 10.26 13.65 13.32
C ARG A 80 11.65 14.19 13.69
N HIS A 81 12.70 13.78 12.99
CA HIS A 81 14.08 14.23 13.25
C HIS A 81 14.52 15.39 12.33
N ARG A 82 13.59 15.99 11.57
CA ARG A 82 13.86 17.04 10.58
C ARG A 82 13.40 18.44 11.00
N ASP A 83 12.97 18.60 12.26
CA ASP A 83 12.63 19.86 12.92
C ASP A 83 13.78 20.33 13.83
#